data_AF-A0A0P7BXA8-F1
#
_entry.id   AF-A0A0P7BXA8-F1
#
_cell.length_a   1.000
_cell.length_b   1.000
_cell.length_c   1.000
_cell.angle_alpha   90.00
_cell.angle_beta   90.00
_cell.angle_gamma   90.00
#
_symmetry.space_group_name_H-M   'P 1'
#
loop_
_entity.id
_entity.type
_entity.pdbx_description
1 polymer ?
#
loop_
_entity_poly.entity_id
_entity_poly.type
_entity_poly.pdbx_seq_one_letter_code
_entity_poly.pdbx_strand_id
1 'polypeptide(L)'
;MMMFQGEELPNWGDNITLNALVAILATLLRASLSLIALEITGQTKWDWVSRTSRPVQDMQVFDDASRGVVGSLKLLRLVVFRMPLTIVAIYATLCSLAVGPFTQQAIQTYRSPLPDSGVAAIVTANRECRKEIVTGGDGLDIKFNLRVAIANALVNPSNNSNVGDLFKGQTGNCTFPTYANKRDSPPEEFISHSRLGICSRCFDGDEVNTTSIGVYGMGYGTSLAIKSNNLTWSQNATTVEMLNRARWATSSFSVLAVSQEDPCKLSESDFQCINQTGFAAASCMIYPCLKYYRGSIDSGVLSEESVRDVPLRPQDPTELLVAAPPWKLPDWEGVQQPCLVNGTVYASHNMTTASASLSPNVRATVFAHTDDWACQNITEAAKYVNITAPLDCIYEPSGISNLALSEYLNTHLDLSCGQTEYSTTCDPWYMATLAHHGNATFATIDFEVNSLAQRLTREIRLRGWGPHQNMPWAVKGDAWRTGVCVRIDWG
;
A
#
# COMPACT_ATOMS: atom_id res chain seq x y z
N MET A 1 -17.58 -13.92 -16.42
CA MET A 1 -16.98 -13.98 -17.76
C MET A 1 -15.94 -15.08 -17.77
N MET A 2 -15.97 -15.97 -18.77
CA MET A 2 -15.01 -17.05 -18.91
C MET A 2 -14.01 -16.72 -20.03
N MET A 3 -12.72 -16.88 -19.77
CA MET A 3 -11.63 -16.57 -20.72
C MET A 3 -10.86 -17.83 -21.08
N PHE A 4 -10.42 -17.93 -22.34
CA PHE A 4 -9.58 -19.02 -22.85
C PHE A 4 -8.34 -18.40 -23.51
N GLN A 5 -7.14 -18.77 -23.04
CA GLN A 5 -5.86 -18.23 -23.51
C GLN A 5 -5.75 -16.69 -23.50
N GLY A 6 -6.44 -16.02 -22.57
CA GLY A 6 -6.39 -14.56 -22.42
C GLY A 6 -7.39 -13.80 -23.29
N GLU A 7 -8.16 -14.47 -24.14
CA GLU A 7 -9.27 -13.87 -24.88
C GLU A 7 -10.63 -14.22 -24.28
N GLU A 8 -11.58 -13.29 -24.42
CA GLU A 8 -12.97 -13.52 -24.07
C GLU A 8 -13.51 -14.65 -24.94
N LEU A 9 -14.14 -15.67 -24.32
CA LEU A 9 -14.75 -16.73 -25.09
C LEU A 9 -15.76 -16.12 -26.08
N PRO A 10 -15.78 -16.57 -27.35
CA PRO A 10 -16.75 -16.12 -28.33
C PRO A 10 -18.16 -16.22 -27.74
N ASN A 11 -18.97 -15.18 -27.93
CA ASN A 11 -20.36 -15.25 -27.49
C ASN A 11 -21.12 -16.19 -28.45
N TRP A 12 -21.24 -17.47 -28.09
CA TRP A 12 -21.81 -18.54 -28.93
C TRP A 12 -23.33 -18.42 -29.18
N GLY A 13 -23.96 -17.29 -28.83
CA GLY A 13 -25.41 -17.14 -28.83
C GLY A 13 -26.04 -17.83 -27.62
N ASP A 14 -26.93 -17.12 -26.94
CA ASP A 14 -27.75 -17.50 -25.78
C ASP A 14 -27.37 -18.80 -25.03
N ASN A 15 -26.70 -18.62 -23.88
CA ASN A 15 -26.58 -19.55 -22.75
C ASN A 15 -25.91 -20.92 -22.94
N ILE A 16 -25.31 -21.24 -24.10
CA ILE A 16 -24.53 -22.49 -24.22
C ILE A 16 -23.11 -22.30 -23.66
N THR A 17 -22.81 -23.00 -22.56
CA THR A 17 -21.45 -23.01 -21.96
C THR A 17 -20.52 -23.96 -22.73
N LEU A 18 -19.20 -23.70 -22.71
CA LEU A 18 -18.20 -24.60 -23.32
C LEU A 18 -18.33 -26.04 -22.79
N ASN A 19 -18.58 -26.18 -21.50
CA ASN A 19 -18.82 -27.48 -20.85
C ASN A 19 -20.06 -28.18 -21.44
N ALA A 20 -21.13 -27.43 -21.74
CA ALA A 20 -22.31 -27.99 -22.37
C ALA A 20 -22.02 -28.46 -23.80
N LEU A 21 -21.28 -27.67 -24.59
CA LEU A 21 -20.90 -28.05 -25.96
C LEU A 21 -20.05 -29.33 -25.98
N VAL A 22 -19.03 -29.40 -25.14
CA VAL A 22 -18.16 -30.58 -25.05
C VAL A 22 -18.92 -31.78 -24.52
N ALA A 23 -19.83 -31.60 -23.56
CA ALA A 23 -20.71 -32.66 -23.10
C ALA A 23 -21.55 -33.23 -24.24
N ILE A 24 -22.15 -32.37 -25.09
CA ILE A 24 -22.94 -32.78 -26.27
C ILE A 24 -22.09 -33.55 -27.28
N LEU A 25 -20.91 -33.03 -27.63
CA LEU A 25 -19.99 -33.70 -28.56
C LEU A 25 -19.51 -35.05 -28.02
N ALA A 26 -19.24 -35.13 -26.72
CA ALA A 26 -18.87 -36.36 -26.03
C ALA A 26 -20.00 -37.41 -26.04
N THR A 27 -21.25 -37.00 -25.82
CA THR A 27 -22.40 -37.92 -25.93
C THR A 27 -22.61 -38.38 -27.36
N LEU A 28 -22.46 -37.51 -28.35
CA LEU A 28 -22.56 -37.88 -29.76
C LEU A 28 -21.46 -38.88 -30.16
N LEU A 29 -20.21 -38.66 -29.72
CA LEU A 29 -19.10 -39.59 -29.94
C LEU A 29 -19.35 -40.95 -29.26
N ARG A 30 -19.85 -40.94 -28.02
CA ARG A 30 -20.20 -42.17 -27.30
C ARG A 30 -21.32 -42.93 -28.01
N ALA A 31 -22.34 -42.22 -28.50
CA ALA A 31 -23.45 -42.81 -29.23
C ALA A 31 -23.00 -43.43 -30.55
N SER A 32 -22.16 -42.73 -31.32
CA SER A 32 -21.63 -43.26 -32.58
C SER A 32 -20.76 -44.50 -32.37
N LEU A 33 -19.86 -44.48 -31.37
CA LEU A 33 -19.08 -45.66 -30.99
C LEU A 33 -19.97 -46.85 -30.57
N SER A 34 -21.05 -46.58 -29.86
CA SER A 34 -22.01 -47.61 -29.43
C SER A 34 -22.77 -48.23 -30.60
N LEU A 35 -23.18 -47.41 -31.58
CA LEU A 35 -23.84 -47.89 -32.80
C LEU A 35 -22.90 -48.77 -33.63
N ILE A 36 -21.64 -48.37 -33.80
CA ILE A 36 -20.63 -49.16 -34.52
C ILE A 36 -20.41 -50.51 -33.81
N ALA A 37 -20.29 -50.51 -32.48
CA ALA A 37 -20.12 -51.73 -31.71
C ALA A 37 -21.34 -52.66 -31.80
N LEU A 38 -22.56 -52.11 -31.83
CA LEU A 38 -23.80 -52.86 -31.99
C LEU A 38 -23.82 -53.61 -33.32
N GLU A 39 -23.52 -52.92 -34.42
CA GLU A 39 -23.51 -53.51 -35.76
C GLU A 39 -22.43 -54.62 -35.90
N ILE A 40 -21.21 -54.37 -35.43
CA ILE A 40 -20.13 -55.39 -35.48
C ILE A 40 -20.49 -56.62 -34.64
N THR A 41 -21.09 -56.42 -33.46
CA THR A 41 -21.53 -57.53 -32.60
C THR A 41 -22.67 -58.32 -33.26
N GLY A 42 -23.59 -57.65 -33.94
CA GLY A 42 -24.67 -58.27 -34.71
C GLY A 42 -24.14 -59.13 -35.86
N GLN A 43 -23.21 -58.61 -36.67
CA GLN A 43 -22.62 -59.35 -37.78
C GLN A 43 -21.80 -60.56 -37.30
N THR A 44 -20.99 -60.37 -36.24
CA THR A 44 -20.15 -61.45 -35.70
C THR A 44 -20.96 -62.53 -34.99
N LYS A 45 -22.13 -62.20 -34.41
CA LYS A 45 -23.07 -63.19 -33.86
C LYS A 45 -23.52 -64.21 -34.92
N TRP A 46 -23.88 -63.74 -36.11
CA TRP A 46 -24.32 -64.62 -37.20
C TRP A 46 -23.18 -65.44 -37.80
N ASP A 47 -21.97 -64.87 -37.90
CA ASP A 47 -20.76 -65.60 -38.32
C ASP A 47 -20.37 -66.72 -37.32
N TRP A 48 -20.53 -66.46 -36.01
CA TRP A 48 -20.24 -67.45 -34.96
C TRP A 48 -21.12 -68.71 -35.06
N VAL A 49 -22.41 -68.52 -35.36
CA VAL A 49 -23.38 -69.62 -35.42
C VAL A 49 -23.40 -70.30 -36.79
N SER A 50 -23.14 -69.58 -37.88
CA SER A 50 -23.21 -70.15 -39.23
C SER A 50 -22.10 -71.15 -39.53
N ARG A 51 -20.94 -71.03 -38.88
CA ARG A 51 -19.76 -71.88 -39.15
C ARG A 51 -19.81 -73.26 -38.48
N THR A 52 -20.52 -73.42 -37.37
CA THR A 52 -20.54 -74.70 -36.61
C THR A 52 -21.76 -74.77 -35.71
N SER A 53 -22.26 -75.97 -35.41
CA SER A 53 -23.31 -76.15 -34.39
C SER A 53 -22.77 -75.73 -33.01
N ARG A 54 -23.39 -74.71 -32.40
CA ARG A 54 -23.00 -74.12 -31.12
C ARG A 54 -24.21 -74.08 -30.16
N PRO A 55 -23.98 -74.05 -28.83
CA PRO A 55 -25.06 -73.91 -27.86
C PRO A 55 -25.85 -72.61 -28.08
N VAL A 56 -27.18 -72.67 -27.95
CA VAL A 56 -28.05 -71.48 -28.05
C VAL A 56 -27.70 -70.42 -27.00
N GLN A 57 -27.12 -70.84 -25.87
CA GLN A 57 -26.64 -69.95 -24.82
C GLN A 57 -25.58 -68.95 -25.33
N ASP A 58 -24.77 -69.30 -26.32
CA ASP A 58 -23.79 -68.38 -26.91
C ASP A 58 -24.49 -67.18 -27.58
N MET A 59 -25.65 -67.39 -28.20
CA MET A 59 -26.43 -66.30 -28.80
C MET A 59 -26.93 -65.30 -27.75
N GLN A 60 -27.26 -65.77 -26.54
CA GLN A 60 -27.67 -64.90 -25.43
C GLN A 60 -26.48 -64.08 -24.93
N VAL A 61 -25.27 -64.64 -24.90
CA VAL A 61 -24.06 -63.89 -24.50
C VAL A 61 -23.75 -62.77 -25.49
N PHE A 62 -23.94 -63.00 -26.80
CA PHE A 62 -23.83 -61.94 -27.82
C PHE A 62 -24.92 -60.86 -27.67
N ASP A 63 -26.15 -61.24 -27.31
CA ASP A 63 -27.25 -60.30 -27.10
C ASP A 63 -27.11 -59.50 -25.79
N ASP A 64 -26.55 -60.10 -24.74
CA ASP A 64 -26.20 -59.41 -23.51
C ASP A 64 -25.07 -58.40 -23.76
N ALA A 65 -24.10 -58.76 -24.63
CA ALA A 65 -22.95 -57.92 -24.93
C ALA A 65 -23.27 -56.64 -25.71
N SER A 66 -24.31 -56.67 -26.54
CA SER A 66 -24.78 -55.48 -27.25
C SER A 66 -25.52 -54.48 -26.34
N ARG A 67 -25.98 -54.94 -25.17
CA ARG A 67 -26.76 -54.13 -24.21
C ARG A 67 -25.92 -53.46 -23.13
N GLY A 68 -24.63 -53.75 -23.05
CA GLY A 68 -23.73 -53.04 -22.14
C GLY A 68 -22.46 -53.79 -21.78
N VAL A 69 -21.61 -53.09 -21.04
CA VAL A 69 -20.24 -53.49 -20.68
C VAL A 69 -20.17 -54.85 -19.98
N VAL A 70 -21.13 -55.14 -19.12
CA VAL A 70 -21.17 -56.40 -18.36
C VAL A 70 -21.34 -57.60 -19.29
N GLY A 71 -22.19 -57.47 -20.31
CA GLY A 71 -22.32 -58.50 -21.35
C GLY A 71 -21.06 -58.58 -22.22
N SER A 72 -20.45 -57.45 -22.57
CA SER A 72 -19.23 -57.41 -23.38
C SER A 72 -18.05 -58.13 -22.68
N LEU A 73 -17.94 -58.01 -21.36
CA LEU A 73 -16.96 -58.74 -20.55
C LEU A 73 -17.20 -60.25 -20.52
N LYS A 74 -18.47 -60.69 -20.48
CA LYS A 74 -18.82 -62.12 -20.58
C LYS A 74 -18.48 -62.67 -21.96
N LEU A 75 -18.78 -61.91 -23.02
CA LEU A 75 -18.49 -62.28 -24.40
C LEU A 75 -16.98 -62.38 -24.66
N LEU A 76 -16.17 -61.49 -24.06
CA LEU A 76 -14.71 -61.51 -24.20
C LEU A 76 -14.13 -62.89 -23.90
N ARG A 77 -14.53 -63.54 -22.81
CA ARG A 77 -14.05 -64.89 -22.44
C ARG A 77 -14.36 -65.96 -23.48
N LEU A 78 -15.44 -65.80 -24.23
CA LEU A 78 -15.88 -66.73 -25.27
C LEU A 78 -15.08 -66.56 -26.58
N VAL A 79 -14.73 -65.32 -26.94
CA VAL A 79 -14.22 -64.95 -28.27
C VAL A 79 -12.73 -64.56 -28.33
N VAL A 80 -12.04 -64.42 -27.19
CA VAL A 80 -10.70 -63.79 -27.06
C VAL A 80 -9.60 -64.35 -27.98
N PHE A 81 -9.69 -65.63 -28.38
CA PHE A 81 -8.71 -66.27 -29.28
C PHE A 81 -9.30 -66.70 -30.63
N ARG A 82 -10.55 -66.34 -30.91
CA ARG A 82 -11.31 -66.90 -32.05
C ARG A 82 -11.85 -65.85 -33.01
N MET A 83 -12.18 -64.65 -32.54
CA MET A 83 -12.81 -63.62 -33.37
C MET A 83 -12.20 -62.24 -33.11
N PRO A 84 -11.18 -61.83 -33.90
CA PRO A 84 -10.53 -60.53 -33.68
C PRO A 84 -11.48 -59.34 -33.88
N LEU A 85 -12.46 -59.43 -34.78
CA LEU A 85 -13.44 -58.37 -35.03
C LEU A 85 -14.37 -58.11 -33.84
N THR A 86 -14.78 -59.16 -33.12
CA THR A 86 -15.62 -59.02 -31.92
C THR A 86 -14.84 -58.40 -30.77
N ILE A 87 -13.52 -58.64 -30.70
CA ILE A 87 -12.63 -58.00 -29.72
C ILE A 87 -12.55 -56.49 -29.97
N VAL A 88 -12.50 -56.05 -31.23
CA VAL A 88 -12.53 -54.62 -31.59
C VAL A 88 -13.83 -53.96 -31.13
N ALA A 89 -14.98 -54.63 -31.29
CA ALA A 89 -16.26 -54.11 -30.82
C ALA A 89 -16.30 -53.98 -29.29
N ILE A 90 -15.84 -55.01 -28.56
CA ILE A 90 -15.75 -54.98 -27.09
C ILE A 90 -14.84 -53.84 -26.62
N TYR A 91 -13.70 -53.66 -27.29
CA TYR A 91 -12.77 -52.57 -26.97
C TYR A 91 -13.40 -51.19 -27.23
N ALA A 92 -14.10 -51.01 -28.34
CA ALA A 92 -14.81 -49.77 -28.65
C ALA A 92 -15.89 -49.45 -27.59
N THR A 93 -16.65 -50.44 -27.15
CA THR A 93 -17.64 -50.29 -26.06
C THR A 93 -16.96 -49.86 -24.76
N LEU A 94 -15.81 -50.45 -24.41
CA LEU A 94 -15.05 -50.07 -23.21
C LEU A 94 -14.46 -48.66 -23.31
N CYS A 95 -13.85 -48.29 -24.43
CA CYS A 95 -13.32 -46.94 -24.65
C CYS A 95 -14.40 -45.87 -24.59
N SER A 96 -15.63 -46.18 -25.02
CA SER A 96 -16.76 -45.23 -24.96
C SER A 96 -17.09 -44.75 -23.53
N LEU A 97 -16.80 -45.57 -22.50
CA LEU A 97 -17.01 -45.17 -21.10
C LEU A 97 -16.01 -44.10 -20.69
N ALA A 98 -14.77 -44.21 -21.17
CA ALA A 98 -13.69 -43.31 -20.81
C ALA A 98 -13.89 -41.89 -21.37
N VAL A 99 -14.66 -41.73 -22.45
CA VAL A 99 -14.96 -40.42 -23.06
C VAL A 99 -15.46 -39.38 -22.06
N GLY A 100 -16.27 -39.78 -21.06
CA GLY A 100 -16.79 -38.84 -20.05
C GLY A 100 -15.72 -38.36 -19.06
N PRO A 101 -15.00 -39.26 -18.37
CA PRO A 101 -13.89 -38.89 -17.50
C PRO A 101 -12.78 -38.09 -18.21
N PHE A 102 -12.42 -38.47 -19.44
CA PHE A 102 -11.39 -37.76 -20.21
C PHE A 102 -11.79 -36.32 -20.55
N THR A 103 -13.05 -36.08 -20.94
CA THR A 103 -13.50 -34.71 -21.24
C THR A 103 -13.61 -33.83 -20.00
N GLN A 104 -13.94 -34.42 -18.84
CA GLN A 104 -13.95 -33.69 -17.57
C GLN A 104 -12.54 -33.37 -17.06
N GLN A 105 -11.57 -34.27 -17.22
CA GLN A 105 -10.18 -34.00 -16.85
C GLN A 105 -9.50 -33.01 -17.78
N ALA A 106 -9.83 -33.06 -19.08
CA ALA A 106 -9.25 -32.18 -20.08
C ALA A 106 -9.60 -30.71 -19.86
N ILE A 107 -10.71 -30.39 -19.18
CA ILE A 107 -11.19 -29.00 -19.01
C ILE A 107 -11.15 -28.61 -17.54
N GLN A 108 -10.19 -27.76 -17.17
CA GLN A 108 -10.06 -27.25 -15.81
C GLN A 108 -10.39 -25.76 -15.77
N THR A 109 -11.35 -25.39 -14.92
CA THR A 109 -11.63 -23.98 -14.60
C THR A 109 -10.84 -23.54 -13.38
N TYR A 110 -10.12 -22.43 -13.49
CA TYR A 110 -9.42 -21.81 -12.36
C TYR A 110 -9.78 -20.33 -12.26
N ARG A 111 -9.66 -19.77 -11.05
CA ARG A 111 -9.85 -18.33 -10.83
C ARG A 111 -8.60 -17.59 -11.29
N SER A 112 -8.78 -16.52 -12.05
CA SER A 112 -7.69 -15.67 -12.49
C SER A 112 -8.08 -14.19 -12.45
N PRO A 113 -7.13 -13.28 -12.15
CA PRO A 113 -7.35 -11.85 -12.30
C PRO A 113 -7.51 -11.51 -13.78
N LEU A 114 -8.59 -10.80 -14.12
CA LEU A 114 -8.82 -10.26 -15.45
C LEU A 114 -8.81 -8.73 -15.39
N PRO A 115 -8.28 -8.04 -16.41
CA PRO A 115 -8.37 -6.59 -16.48
C PRO A 115 -9.83 -6.14 -16.40
N ASP A 116 -10.09 -5.09 -15.65
CA ASP A 116 -11.37 -4.42 -15.56
C ASP A 116 -11.24 -2.97 -16.00
N SER A 117 -12.31 -2.40 -16.57
CA SER A 117 -12.36 -0.99 -16.97
C SER A 117 -12.76 -0.06 -15.81
N GLY A 118 -12.87 -0.60 -14.60
CA GLY A 118 -13.19 0.13 -13.38
C GLY A 118 -12.15 1.19 -13.04
N VAL A 119 -12.60 2.25 -12.35
CA VAL A 119 -11.68 3.27 -11.83
C VAL A 119 -10.93 2.67 -10.64
N ALA A 120 -9.60 2.70 -10.69
CA ALA A 120 -8.74 2.42 -9.53
C ALA A 120 -7.84 3.63 -9.31
N ALA A 121 -8.04 4.35 -8.21
CA ALA A 121 -7.26 5.54 -7.92
C ALA A 121 -6.97 5.71 -6.43
N ILE A 122 -5.74 6.13 -6.12
CA ILE A 122 -5.31 6.49 -4.76
C ILE A 122 -5.12 8.01 -4.70
N VAL A 123 -5.84 8.66 -3.79
CA VAL A 123 -5.73 10.12 -3.58
C VAL A 123 -4.32 10.48 -3.07
N THR A 124 -3.70 11.46 -3.73
CA THR A 124 -2.35 11.97 -3.46
C THR A 124 -2.34 13.49 -3.61
N ALA A 125 -1.28 14.14 -3.14
CA ALA A 125 -1.07 15.57 -3.27
C ALA A 125 0.38 15.86 -3.65
N ASN A 126 0.55 16.77 -4.61
CA ASN A 126 1.85 17.34 -4.97
C ASN A 126 2.06 18.71 -4.29
N ARG A 127 0.95 19.41 -4.01
CA ARG A 127 0.96 20.77 -3.44
C ARG A 127 -0.09 20.89 -2.35
N GLU A 128 0.13 21.78 -1.40
CA GLU A 128 -0.89 22.14 -0.40
C GLU A 128 -1.85 23.19 -0.95
N CYS A 129 -3.12 23.10 -0.54
CA CYS A 129 -4.12 24.10 -0.91
C CYS A 129 -3.96 25.34 -0.03
N ARG A 130 -3.55 26.48 -0.61
CA ARG A 130 -3.42 27.75 0.13
C ARG A 130 -4.73 28.23 0.78
N LYS A 131 -5.88 27.76 0.29
CA LYS A 131 -7.19 28.03 0.91
C LYS A 131 -7.38 27.33 2.26
N GLU A 132 -6.46 26.48 2.69
CA GLU A 132 -6.50 25.81 4.01
C GLU A 132 -5.92 26.65 5.15
N ILE A 133 -5.51 27.88 4.85
CA ILE A 133 -5.03 28.85 5.83
C ILE A 133 -6.13 29.88 6.12
N VAL A 134 -6.24 30.27 7.38
CA VAL A 134 -7.07 31.38 7.83
C VAL A 134 -6.16 32.56 8.14
N THR A 135 -6.43 33.71 7.51
CA THR A 135 -5.78 34.98 7.84
C THR A 135 -6.80 35.85 8.58
N GLY A 136 -6.54 36.17 9.84
CA GLY A 136 -7.43 36.96 10.70
C GLY A 136 -6.70 38.11 11.39
N GLY A 137 -7.41 38.85 12.24
CA GLY A 137 -6.82 39.93 13.06
C GLY A 137 -5.79 39.44 14.08
N ASP A 138 -5.82 38.15 14.44
CA ASP A 138 -4.97 37.52 15.43
C ASP A 138 -3.73 36.80 14.84
N GLY A 139 -3.52 36.87 13.52
CA GLY A 139 -2.37 36.26 12.84
C GLY A 139 -2.71 35.22 11.77
N LEU A 140 -1.75 34.32 11.52
CA LEU A 140 -1.84 33.23 10.56
C LEU A 140 -2.27 31.95 11.28
N ASP A 141 -3.26 31.23 10.76
CA ASP A 141 -3.77 30.05 11.46
C ASP A 141 -4.18 28.93 10.48
N ILE A 142 -4.20 27.70 10.97
CA ILE A 142 -4.64 26.53 10.23
C ILE A 142 -6.15 26.38 10.30
N LYS A 143 -6.77 25.87 9.23
CA LYS A 143 -8.20 25.56 9.23
C LYS A 143 -8.58 24.50 10.25
N PHE A 144 -9.84 24.57 10.68
CA PHE A 144 -10.48 23.69 11.67
C PHE A 144 -10.17 22.21 11.46
N ASN A 145 -10.24 21.72 10.22
CA ASN A 145 -10.03 20.31 9.94
C ASN A 145 -8.60 19.82 10.29
N LEU A 146 -7.59 20.66 10.07
CA LEU A 146 -6.21 20.30 10.41
C LEU A 146 -6.02 20.30 11.94
N ARG A 147 -6.68 21.22 12.67
CA ARG A 147 -6.70 21.21 14.15
C ARG A 147 -7.35 19.94 14.70
N VAL A 148 -8.50 19.57 14.14
CA VAL A 148 -9.21 18.34 14.51
C VAL A 148 -8.35 17.11 14.22
N ALA A 149 -7.60 17.12 13.11
CA ALA A 149 -6.69 16.03 12.79
C ALA A 149 -5.52 15.93 13.78
N ILE A 150 -4.92 17.05 14.18
CA ILE A 150 -3.87 17.09 15.21
C ILE A 150 -4.42 16.52 16.53
N ALA A 151 -5.56 17.04 17.01
CA ALA A 151 -6.18 16.55 18.24
C ALA A 151 -6.53 15.05 18.16
N ASN A 152 -7.14 14.61 17.05
CA ASN A 152 -7.48 13.18 16.86
C ASN A 152 -6.25 12.28 16.78
N ALA A 153 -5.13 12.74 16.22
CA ALA A 153 -3.90 11.96 16.17
C ALA A 153 -3.34 11.67 17.57
N LEU A 154 -3.57 12.61 18.49
CA LEU A 154 -3.08 12.56 19.87
C LEU A 154 -4.09 11.89 20.80
N VAL A 155 -5.38 11.86 20.47
CA VAL A 155 -6.37 11.07 21.21
C VAL A 155 -6.35 9.59 20.82
N ASN A 156 -6.21 9.30 19.52
CA ASN A 156 -6.25 7.94 18.96
C ASN A 156 -5.03 7.71 18.05
N PRO A 157 -3.85 7.50 18.66
CA PRO A 157 -2.63 7.33 17.92
C PRO A 157 -2.62 6.02 17.16
N SER A 158 -2.20 6.08 15.90
CA SER A 158 -2.21 4.95 14.99
C SER A 158 -1.20 5.15 13.88
N ASN A 159 -0.34 4.16 13.65
CA ASN A 159 0.51 4.13 12.46
C ASN A 159 -0.29 3.89 11.17
N ASN A 160 -1.52 3.37 11.29
CA ASN A 160 -2.42 3.16 10.17
C ASN A 160 -3.26 4.42 9.95
N SER A 161 -3.01 5.14 8.87
CA SER A 161 -3.66 6.44 8.59
C SER A 161 -5.14 6.35 8.17
N ASN A 162 -5.89 5.28 8.52
CA ASN A 162 -7.28 5.03 8.08
C ASN A 162 -7.46 5.41 6.60
N VAL A 163 -6.77 4.67 5.73
CA VAL A 163 -6.59 5.00 4.31
C VAL A 163 -7.78 4.65 3.41
N GLY A 164 -8.85 4.07 3.97
CA GLY A 164 -10.03 3.64 3.19
C GLY A 164 -10.65 4.76 2.35
N ASP A 165 -10.77 5.97 2.90
CA ASP A 165 -11.36 7.12 2.19
C ASP A 165 -10.52 7.63 1.01
N LEU A 166 -9.22 7.25 0.99
CA LEU A 166 -8.23 7.65 -0.01
C LEU A 166 -8.30 6.78 -1.26
N PHE A 167 -8.89 5.58 -1.15
CA PHE A 167 -9.17 4.76 -2.32
C PHE A 167 -10.45 5.23 -2.99
N LYS A 168 -10.36 5.51 -4.29
CA LYS A 168 -11.51 5.72 -5.18
C LYS A 168 -11.52 4.61 -6.20
N GLY A 169 -12.31 3.57 -5.95
CA GLY A 169 -12.54 2.56 -6.96
C GLY A 169 -13.76 1.69 -6.71
N GLN A 170 -14.14 0.99 -7.78
CA GLN A 170 -15.34 0.17 -7.84
C GLN A 170 -15.02 -1.33 -7.66
N THR A 171 -13.77 -1.72 -7.90
CA THR A 171 -13.30 -3.11 -7.79
C THR A 171 -12.61 -3.37 -6.47
N GLY A 172 -12.66 -4.63 -6.04
CA GLY A 172 -11.99 -5.07 -4.81
C GLY A 172 -10.49 -5.29 -4.97
N ASN A 173 -9.96 -5.51 -6.18
CA ASN A 173 -8.55 -5.80 -6.39
C ASN A 173 -7.96 -4.83 -7.43
N CYS A 174 -6.92 -4.09 -7.06
CA CYS A 174 -6.27 -3.13 -7.95
C CYS A 174 -4.75 -3.13 -7.73
N THR A 175 -4.01 -2.99 -8.84
CA THR A 175 -2.55 -2.84 -8.81
C THR A 175 -2.14 -1.49 -9.38
N PHE A 176 -1.01 -0.97 -8.92
CA PHE A 176 -0.47 0.29 -9.41
C PHE A 176 0.86 0.03 -10.10
N PRO A 177 1.14 0.73 -11.22
CA PRO A 177 2.40 0.57 -11.93
C PRO A 177 3.57 0.95 -11.01
N THR A 178 4.58 0.09 -10.96
CA THR A 178 5.77 0.31 -10.13
C THR A 178 6.92 0.93 -10.91
N TYR A 179 7.65 1.86 -10.29
CA TYR A 179 8.77 2.55 -10.94
C TYR A 179 9.96 1.62 -11.27
N ALA A 180 10.09 0.49 -10.58
CA ALA A 180 11.08 -0.55 -10.83
C ALA A 180 10.45 -1.72 -11.59
N ASN A 181 10.52 -1.70 -12.92
CA ASN A 181 10.11 -2.81 -13.80
C ASN A 181 11.33 -3.55 -14.40
N LYS A 182 12.44 -3.64 -13.66
CA LYS A 182 13.49 -4.61 -14.02
C LYS A 182 13.14 -5.93 -13.33
N ARG A 183 13.16 -7.00 -14.11
CA ARG A 183 12.81 -8.37 -13.70
C ARG A 183 13.66 -8.91 -12.51
N ASP A 184 14.71 -8.17 -12.13
CA ASP A 184 15.66 -8.47 -11.04
C ASP A 184 15.78 -7.36 -9.96
N SER A 185 14.90 -6.35 -9.92
CA SER A 185 14.94 -5.35 -8.84
C SER A 185 14.48 -5.96 -7.50
N PRO A 186 15.15 -5.65 -6.37
CA PRO A 186 14.74 -6.14 -5.06
C PRO A 186 13.32 -5.65 -4.73
N PRO A 187 12.52 -6.46 -3.98
CA PRO A 187 11.14 -6.12 -3.65
C PRO A 187 10.95 -4.78 -2.93
N GLU A 188 12.01 -4.32 -2.28
CA GLU A 188 12.10 -3.08 -1.51
C GLU A 188 12.17 -1.83 -2.40
N GLU A 189 12.41 -1.96 -3.71
CA GLU A 189 12.41 -0.83 -4.66
C GLU A 189 11.07 -0.64 -5.40
N PHE A 190 10.07 -1.50 -5.14
CA PHE A 190 8.74 -1.39 -5.76
C PHE A 190 7.93 -0.24 -5.16
N ILE A 191 8.19 0.95 -5.65
CA ILE A 191 7.40 2.13 -5.35
C ILE A 191 6.21 2.15 -6.33
N SER A 192 5.01 2.41 -5.84
CA SER A 192 3.77 2.52 -6.63
C SER A 192 3.35 3.97 -6.87
N HIS A 193 3.52 4.81 -5.85
CA HIS A 193 3.21 6.23 -5.89
C HIS A 193 4.05 6.96 -4.84
N SER A 194 4.14 8.27 -4.99
CA SER A 194 4.66 9.16 -3.96
C SER A 194 3.68 10.29 -3.66
N ARG A 195 3.91 10.98 -2.54
CA ARG A 195 3.06 12.08 -2.10
C ARG A 195 3.80 13.07 -1.23
N LEU A 196 3.34 14.32 -1.25
CA LEU A 196 3.67 15.29 -0.22
C LEU A 196 3.11 14.82 1.12
N GLY A 197 3.91 14.90 2.16
CA GLY A 197 3.51 14.55 3.51
C GLY A 197 4.37 15.22 4.56
N ILE A 198 4.11 14.80 5.79
CA ILE A 198 4.83 15.21 6.97
C ILE A 198 5.56 13.99 7.53
N CYS A 199 6.83 14.19 7.86
CA CYS A 199 7.69 13.22 8.51
C CYS A 199 8.01 13.69 9.92
N SER A 200 8.30 12.73 10.80
CA SER A 200 8.82 12.99 12.13
C SER A 200 10.14 12.29 12.33
N ARG A 201 10.96 12.84 13.22
CA ARG A 201 12.12 12.18 13.79
C ARG A 201 12.26 12.62 15.23
N CYS A 202 12.42 11.66 16.14
CA CYS A 202 12.82 11.91 17.51
C CYS A 202 14.23 11.34 17.74
N PHE A 203 14.95 11.93 18.69
CA PHE A 203 16.16 11.34 19.23
C PHE A 203 16.08 11.32 20.75
N ASP A 204 16.65 10.25 21.31
CA ASP A 204 16.75 10.07 22.74
C ASP A 204 17.82 11.01 23.28
N GLY A 205 17.53 11.66 24.39
CA GLY A 205 18.48 12.57 25.00
C GLY A 205 18.72 12.21 26.46
N ASP A 206 19.69 11.32 26.69
CA ASP A 206 20.40 11.25 27.97
C ASP A 206 21.08 12.60 28.31
N GLU A 207 21.29 13.46 27.30
CA GLU A 207 21.81 14.84 27.40
C GLU A 207 20.78 15.91 27.01
N VAL A 208 19.47 15.68 27.15
CA VAL A 208 18.54 16.82 27.09
C VAL A 208 18.86 17.74 28.26
N ASN A 209 19.38 18.93 27.97
CA ASN A 209 19.63 19.92 28.99
C ASN A 209 18.29 20.27 29.66
N THR A 210 17.99 19.70 30.82
CA THR A 210 16.73 19.88 31.56
C THR A 210 16.43 21.34 31.86
N THR A 211 17.47 22.20 31.84
CA THR A 211 17.33 23.66 31.96
C THR A 211 16.69 24.32 30.74
N SER A 212 16.82 23.76 29.52
CA SER A 212 16.19 24.31 28.30
C SER A 212 14.71 23.95 28.17
N ILE A 213 14.27 22.88 28.83
CA ILE A 213 12.85 22.51 28.96
C ILE A 213 12.15 23.37 30.05
N GLY A 214 12.90 24.14 30.84
CA GLY A 214 12.33 25.03 31.84
C GLY A 214 11.66 24.27 32.99
N VAL A 215 12.27 23.17 33.45
CA VAL A 215 11.79 22.40 34.60
C VAL A 215 12.07 23.22 35.87
N TYR A 216 11.15 24.11 36.23
CA TYR A 216 11.13 24.71 37.55
C TYR A 216 10.46 23.72 38.50
N GLY A 217 11.21 23.22 39.47
CA GLY A 217 10.68 22.37 40.53
C GLY A 217 9.57 23.11 41.29
N MET A 218 8.32 22.86 40.93
CA MET A 218 7.18 23.23 41.76
C MET A 218 6.97 22.07 42.73
N GLY A 219 6.94 22.35 44.04
CA GLY A 219 6.98 21.35 45.12
C GLY A 219 5.80 20.37 45.21
N TYR A 220 4.99 20.20 44.16
CA TYR A 220 3.80 19.37 44.14
C TYR A 220 3.56 18.75 42.74
N GLY A 221 4.25 17.64 42.43
CA GLY A 221 3.97 16.80 41.26
C GLY A 221 5.01 16.88 40.13
N THR A 222 5.12 15.79 39.37
CA THR A 222 6.09 15.66 38.29
C THR A 222 5.52 16.23 37.01
N SER A 223 6.29 17.09 36.34
CA SER A 223 5.84 17.79 35.14
C SER A 223 6.15 16.99 33.88
N LEU A 224 5.11 16.66 33.08
CA LEU A 224 5.31 16.56 31.64
C LEU A 224 5.56 17.97 31.13
N ALA A 225 6.69 18.20 30.49
CA ALA A 225 6.97 19.47 29.83
C ALA A 225 7.21 19.22 28.34
N ILE A 226 6.43 19.89 27.51
CA ILE A 226 6.66 19.96 26.08
C ILE A 226 7.04 21.41 25.80
N LYS A 227 8.19 21.63 25.18
CA LYS A 227 8.69 22.97 24.85
C LYS A 227 9.11 23.02 23.40
N SER A 228 8.53 23.96 22.66
CA SER A 228 9.07 24.36 21.36
C SER A 228 10.49 24.87 21.56
N ASN A 229 11.45 24.35 20.79
CA ASN A 229 12.83 24.78 20.88
C ASN A 229 13.54 24.71 19.54
N ASN A 230 14.54 25.58 19.37
CA ASN A 230 15.48 25.45 18.27
C ASN A 230 16.55 24.44 18.67
N LEU A 231 16.69 23.35 17.92
CA LEU A 231 17.64 22.26 18.21
C LEU A 231 19.10 22.64 17.92
N THR A 232 19.42 23.92 17.68
CA THR A 232 20.81 24.40 17.55
C THR A 232 21.68 24.08 18.76
N TRP A 233 21.11 23.98 19.97
CA TRP A 233 21.86 23.57 21.16
C TRP A 233 22.41 22.14 21.06
N SER A 234 21.78 21.28 20.25
CA SER A 234 22.14 19.86 20.11
C SER A 234 23.32 19.61 19.18
N GLN A 235 23.98 20.66 18.66
CA GLN A 235 25.08 20.54 17.69
C GLN A 235 26.17 19.53 18.07
N ASN A 236 26.45 19.39 19.36
CA ASN A 236 27.47 18.46 19.86
C ASN A 236 26.92 17.05 20.19
N ALA A 237 25.60 16.90 20.26
CA ALA A 237 24.91 15.67 20.66
C ALA A 237 24.16 14.98 19.50
N THR A 238 24.12 15.58 18.31
CA THR A 238 23.38 15.05 17.16
C THR A 238 24.19 15.09 15.86
N THR A 239 23.65 14.49 14.79
CA THR A 239 24.30 14.45 13.48
C THR A 239 24.06 15.74 12.68
N VAL A 240 24.97 16.03 11.73
CA VAL A 240 24.80 17.14 10.77
C VAL A 240 23.48 17.02 9.99
N GLU A 241 23.12 15.79 9.62
CA GLU A 241 21.83 15.49 8.98
C GLU A 241 20.64 15.97 9.82
N MET A 242 20.68 15.71 11.13
CA MET A 242 19.62 16.08 12.06
C MET A 242 19.52 17.60 12.19
N LEU A 243 20.65 18.28 12.35
CA LEU A 243 20.68 19.74 12.46
C LEU A 243 20.12 20.40 11.21
N ASN A 244 20.53 19.93 10.04
CA ASN A 244 20.00 20.45 8.79
C ASN A 244 18.47 20.27 8.76
N ARG A 245 17.94 19.08 9.10
CA ARG A 245 16.48 18.85 9.16
C ARG A 245 15.77 19.75 10.16
N ALA A 246 16.33 19.89 11.37
CA ALA A 246 15.75 20.70 12.44
C ALA A 246 15.64 22.18 12.06
N ARG A 247 16.61 22.69 11.31
CA ARG A 247 16.62 24.07 10.78
C ARG A 247 15.36 24.41 9.99
N TRP A 248 14.85 23.45 9.24
CA TRP A 248 13.69 23.63 8.36
C TRP A 248 12.47 22.86 8.86
N ALA A 249 12.51 22.32 10.07
CA ALA A 249 11.36 21.65 10.62
C ALA A 249 10.18 22.61 10.73
N THR A 250 8.98 22.10 10.42
CA THR A 250 7.72 22.79 10.69
C THR A 250 7.64 23.13 12.17
N SER A 251 8.00 22.19 13.05
CA SER A 251 8.12 22.43 14.48
C SER A 251 9.17 21.50 15.05
N SER A 252 9.96 22.02 15.98
CA SER A 252 10.88 21.26 16.81
C SER A 252 10.52 21.49 18.26
N PHE A 253 10.44 20.43 19.03
CA PHE A 253 10.07 20.49 20.43
C PHE A 253 10.76 19.39 21.22
N SER A 254 10.91 19.60 22.51
CA SER A 254 11.43 18.59 23.43
C SER A 254 10.37 18.21 24.44
N VAL A 255 10.27 16.91 24.67
CA VAL A 255 9.35 16.27 25.59
C VAL A 255 10.16 15.72 26.76
N LEU A 256 9.78 16.09 27.97
CA LEU A 256 10.24 15.43 29.19
C LEU A 256 9.02 14.84 29.88
N ALA A 257 9.00 13.52 30.01
CA ALA A 257 7.89 12.76 30.58
C ALA A 257 8.39 11.79 31.64
N VAL A 258 7.50 11.36 32.53
CA VAL A 258 7.81 10.34 33.53
C VAL A 258 7.80 8.95 32.87
N SER A 259 8.83 8.16 33.20
CA SER A 259 8.93 6.75 32.85
C SER A 259 8.73 5.95 34.14
N GLN A 260 7.58 5.29 34.30
CA GLN A 260 7.33 4.45 35.47
C GLN A 260 7.99 3.07 35.25
N GLU A 261 9.21 2.89 35.76
CA GLU A 261 9.75 1.54 35.97
C GLU A 261 9.15 0.87 37.22
N ASP A 262 8.67 1.65 38.20
CA ASP A 262 7.98 1.18 39.41
C ASP A 262 6.78 2.10 39.75
N PRO A 263 5.60 1.55 40.15
CA PRO A 263 4.46 2.35 40.58
C PRO A 263 4.79 3.11 41.88
N CYS A 264 4.49 4.42 41.91
CA CYS A 264 4.68 5.26 43.09
C CYS A 264 4.07 4.61 44.34
N LYS A 265 4.87 4.43 45.40
CA LYS A 265 4.35 4.10 46.73
C LYS A 265 4.17 5.41 47.51
N LEU A 266 2.93 5.76 47.83
CA LEU A 266 2.63 6.90 48.70
C LEU A 266 3.06 6.63 50.14
N SER A 267 3.57 7.67 50.81
CA SER A 267 3.62 7.74 52.28
C SER A 267 2.29 8.31 52.78
N GLU A 268 1.65 7.68 53.77
CA GLU A 268 0.39 8.15 54.39
C GLU A 268 0.46 9.58 54.95
N SER A 269 1.67 10.14 55.13
CA SER A 269 1.90 11.49 55.67
C SER A 269 1.97 12.59 54.61
N ASP A 270 2.32 12.26 53.37
CA ASP A 270 2.65 13.24 52.34
C ASP A 270 2.07 12.76 51.01
N PHE A 271 1.19 13.56 50.41
CA PHE A 271 0.64 13.37 49.05
C PHE A 271 1.72 13.52 47.96
N GLN A 272 2.93 12.98 48.18
CA GLN A 272 4.11 13.13 47.33
C GLN A 272 4.62 11.75 46.86
N CYS A 273 4.87 11.61 45.56
CA CYS A 273 5.68 10.51 45.02
C CYS A 273 7.15 10.78 45.36
N ILE A 274 7.70 10.08 46.35
CA ILE A 274 9.08 10.33 46.81
C ILE A 274 10.11 9.46 46.05
N ASN A 275 9.67 8.38 45.38
CA ASN A 275 10.54 7.47 44.63
C ASN A 275 10.15 7.45 43.14
N GLN A 276 10.60 8.44 42.39
CA GLN A 276 10.56 8.40 40.93
C GLN A 276 11.95 8.06 40.40
N THR A 277 12.08 6.92 39.73
CA THR A 277 13.38 6.41 39.30
C THR A 277 13.65 6.60 37.80
N GLY A 278 12.66 7.00 36.97
CA GLY A 278 12.84 7.15 35.52
C GLY A 278 12.16 8.37 34.90
N PHE A 279 12.90 9.07 34.03
CA PHE A 279 12.36 10.06 33.10
C PHE A 279 12.66 9.61 31.67
N ALA A 280 11.73 9.87 30.76
CA ALA A 280 11.96 9.77 29.33
C ALA A 280 12.08 11.18 28.76
N ALA A 281 13.20 11.46 28.09
CA ALA A 281 13.44 12.73 27.43
C ALA A 281 13.63 12.48 25.93
N ALA A 282 12.89 13.20 25.10
CA ALA A 282 13.02 13.08 23.65
C ALA A 282 12.93 14.47 23.01
N SER A 283 13.83 14.73 22.07
CA SER A 283 13.74 15.90 21.21
C SER A 283 13.24 15.46 19.85
N CYS A 284 12.12 16.03 19.43
CA CYS A 284 11.39 15.64 18.24
C CYS A 284 11.25 16.80 17.27
N MET A 285 11.21 16.48 16.00
CA MET A 285 10.93 17.43 14.94
C MET A 285 9.94 16.85 13.94
N ILE A 286 9.12 17.73 13.39
CA ILE A 286 8.14 17.43 12.36
C ILE A 286 8.45 18.32 11.15
N TYR A 287 8.55 17.74 9.96
CA TYR A 287 9.01 18.47 8.77
C TYR A 287 8.34 17.96 7.47
N PRO A 288 8.23 18.80 6.43
CA PRO A 288 7.70 18.38 5.13
C PRO A 288 8.64 17.39 4.45
N CYS A 289 8.06 16.35 3.84
CA CYS A 289 8.81 15.32 3.14
C CYS A 289 8.04 14.75 1.96
N LEU A 290 8.78 14.20 0.99
CA LEU A 290 8.25 13.36 -0.08
C LEU A 290 8.29 11.91 0.40
N LYS A 291 7.12 11.30 0.52
CA LYS A 291 6.98 9.92 0.96
C LYS A 291 6.73 8.98 -0.22
N TYR A 292 7.43 7.86 -0.26
CA TYR A 292 7.35 6.84 -1.30
C TYR A 292 6.66 5.60 -0.75
N TYR A 293 5.59 5.18 -1.42
CA TYR A 293 4.76 4.08 -0.94
C TYR A 293 4.67 2.93 -1.93
N ARG A 294 4.60 1.73 -1.35
CA ARG A 294 4.09 0.54 -2.01
C ARG A 294 2.63 0.34 -1.61
N GLY A 295 1.74 0.59 -2.56
CA GLY A 295 0.30 0.52 -2.38
C GLY A 295 -0.29 -0.60 -3.21
N SER A 296 -1.18 -1.39 -2.61
CA SER A 296 -2.03 -2.36 -3.29
C SER A 296 -3.41 -2.35 -2.67
N ILE A 297 -4.42 -2.68 -3.47
CA ILE A 297 -5.79 -2.80 -2.97
C ILE A 297 -6.18 -4.26 -3.07
N ASP A 298 -6.50 -4.85 -1.93
CA ASP A 298 -7.03 -6.20 -1.86
C ASP A 298 -8.38 -6.19 -1.15
N SER A 299 -9.35 -6.88 -1.74
CA SER A 299 -10.74 -6.93 -1.28
C SER A 299 -11.37 -5.57 -0.91
N GLY A 300 -10.99 -4.49 -1.62
CA GLY A 300 -11.48 -3.12 -1.42
C GLY A 300 -10.77 -2.36 -0.30
N VAL A 301 -9.77 -2.97 0.34
CA VAL A 301 -8.97 -2.35 1.39
C VAL A 301 -7.64 -1.91 0.81
N LEU A 302 -7.35 -0.61 0.93
CA LEU A 302 -6.05 -0.05 0.57
C LEU A 302 -5.01 -0.42 1.64
N SER A 303 -3.95 -1.10 1.22
CA SER A 303 -2.76 -1.35 2.02
C SER A 303 -1.61 -0.54 1.44
N GLU A 304 -1.01 0.33 2.25
CA GLU A 304 0.14 1.17 1.88
C GLU A 304 1.28 0.95 2.87
N GLU A 305 2.45 0.62 2.35
CA GLU A 305 3.69 0.51 3.12
C GLU A 305 4.65 1.63 2.70
N SER A 306 5.22 2.35 3.68
CA SER A 306 6.22 3.38 3.40
C SER A 306 7.56 2.70 3.08
N VAL A 307 8.09 2.96 1.90
CA VAL A 307 9.37 2.41 1.43
C VAL A 307 10.52 3.34 1.79
N ARG A 308 10.32 4.64 1.56
CA ARG A 308 11.36 5.66 1.77
C ARG A 308 10.72 7.03 1.93
N ASP A 309 11.32 7.86 2.75
CA ASP A 309 10.94 9.26 2.89
C ASP A 309 12.14 10.16 2.57
N VAL A 310 11.92 11.23 1.80
CA VAL A 310 12.94 12.22 1.43
C VAL A 310 12.51 13.57 2.01
N PRO A 311 13.25 14.14 2.97
CA PRO A 311 12.93 15.44 3.53
C PRO A 311 13.00 16.53 2.45
N LEU A 312 12.02 17.44 2.44
CA LEU A 312 11.95 18.55 1.51
C LEU A 312 12.70 19.76 2.08
N ARG A 313 13.23 20.60 1.18
CA ARG A 313 14.01 21.78 1.56
C ARG A 313 13.37 23.06 1.05
N PRO A 314 13.45 24.15 1.81
CA PRO A 314 13.25 25.47 1.27
C PRO A 314 14.43 25.90 0.38
N GLN A 315 14.12 26.76 -0.57
CA GLN A 315 15.09 27.41 -1.46
C GLN A 315 15.64 28.68 -0.80
N ASP A 316 16.37 28.50 0.31
CA ASP A 316 16.99 29.61 1.06
C ASP A 316 18.50 29.41 1.24
N PRO A 317 19.36 30.31 0.72
CA PRO A 317 20.81 30.22 0.86
C PRO A 317 21.36 30.61 2.24
N THR A 318 20.52 30.92 3.24
CA THR A 318 20.99 31.33 4.59
C THR A 318 21.85 30.25 5.29
N GLU A 319 22.58 30.62 6.33
CA GLU A 319 23.30 29.69 7.22
C GLU A 319 22.42 29.26 8.40
N LEU A 320 22.73 28.12 9.04
CA LEU A 320 21.91 27.53 10.12
C LEU A 320 21.85 28.41 11.39
N LEU A 321 22.85 29.26 11.60
CA LEU A 321 22.95 30.16 12.76
C LEU A 321 22.15 31.46 12.61
N VAL A 322 21.61 31.73 11.42
CA VAL A 322 20.87 32.96 11.13
C VAL A 322 19.39 32.61 11.07
N ALA A 323 18.61 33.06 12.06
CA ALA A 323 17.16 32.98 11.99
C ALA A 323 16.69 33.75 10.74
N ALA A 324 16.05 33.05 9.80
CA ALA A 324 15.45 33.70 8.65
C ALA A 324 14.35 34.67 9.14
N PRO A 325 14.31 35.92 8.65
CA PRO A 325 13.28 36.86 9.07
C PRO A 325 11.89 36.37 8.63
N PRO A 326 10.86 36.47 9.49
CA PRO A 326 9.55 35.80 9.30
C PRO A 326 8.77 36.21 8.05
N TRP A 327 9.13 37.32 7.41
CA TRP A 327 8.46 37.85 6.21
C TRP A 327 8.99 37.28 4.89
N LYS A 328 10.13 36.57 4.88
CA LYS A 328 10.68 35.93 3.68
C LYS A 328 10.44 34.43 3.79
N LEU A 329 9.27 33.98 3.37
CA LEU A 329 8.94 32.56 3.32
C LEU A 329 9.58 31.97 2.07
N PRO A 330 10.64 31.15 2.19
CA PRO A 330 11.24 30.52 1.03
C PRO A 330 10.25 29.55 0.39
N ASP A 331 10.23 29.50 -0.94
CA ASP A 331 9.51 28.47 -1.67
C ASP A 331 10.14 27.11 -1.36
N TRP A 332 9.30 26.10 -1.19
CA TRP A 332 9.76 24.73 -0.98
C TRP A 332 9.55 23.96 -2.27
N GLU A 333 10.58 23.24 -2.69
CA GLU A 333 10.53 22.48 -3.94
C GLU A 333 11.17 21.12 -3.74
N GLY A 334 10.56 20.10 -4.32
CA GLY A 334 11.04 18.74 -4.33
C GLY A 334 10.84 18.12 -5.69
N VAL A 335 11.79 17.29 -6.11
CA VAL A 335 11.68 16.50 -7.33
C VAL A 335 11.64 15.02 -6.95
N GLN A 336 10.57 14.35 -7.37
CA GLN A 336 10.46 12.91 -7.22
C GLN A 336 11.47 12.18 -8.10
N GLN A 337 12.28 11.33 -7.47
CA GLN A 337 13.25 10.48 -8.16
C GLN A 337 13.23 9.03 -7.62
N PRO A 338 12.98 8.00 -8.47
CA PRO A 338 12.51 8.10 -9.86
C PRO A 338 11.03 8.51 -9.93
N CYS A 339 10.63 9.08 -11.07
CA CYS A 339 9.26 9.46 -11.40
C CYS A 339 8.84 8.79 -12.72
N LEU A 340 7.58 8.37 -12.84
CA LEU A 340 7.02 7.66 -13.98
C LEU A 340 5.84 8.49 -14.48
N VAL A 341 5.96 9.02 -15.69
CA VAL A 341 4.90 9.81 -16.33
C VAL A 341 4.67 9.22 -17.71
N ASN A 342 3.44 8.80 -18.00
CA ASN A 342 3.03 8.22 -19.28
C ASN A 342 3.98 7.11 -19.80
N GLY A 343 4.43 6.21 -18.91
CA GLY A 343 5.33 5.10 -19.27
C GLY A 343 6.82 5.47 -19.38
N THR A 344 7.18 6.75 -19.24
CA THR A 344 8.58 7.21 -19.27
C THR A 344 9.10 7.36 -17.85
N VAL A 345 10.23 6.72 -17.54
CA VAL A 345 10.91 6.82 -16.24
C VAL A 345 11.93 7.95 -16.27
N TYR A 346 11.70 8.94 -15.42
CA TYR A 346 12.59 10.06 -15.14
C TYR A 346 13.36 9.78 -13.85
N ALA A 347 14.66 9.53 -14.00
CA ALA A 347 15.63 9.31 -12.93
C ALA A 347 16.58 10.52 -12.81
N SER A 348 17.39 10.57 -11.75
CA SER A 348 18.29 11.69 -11.46
C SER A 348 19.19 12.09 -12.64
N HIS A 349 19.74 11.12 -13.39
CA HIS A 349 20.68 11.35 -14.49
C HIS A 349 20.04 11.80 -15.81
N ASN A 350 18.75 11.52 -16.03
CA ASN A 350 18.06 11.83 -17.28
C ASN A 350 16.89 12.81 -17.10
N MET A 351 16.55 13.23 -15.88
CA MET A 351 15.41 14.10 -15.57
C MET A 351 15.36 15.34 -16.48
N THR A 352 16.43 16.15 -16.47
CA THR A 352 16.51 17.40 -17.24
C THR A 352 16.53 17.16 -18.75
N THR A 353 17.28 16.18 -19.22
CA THR A 353 17.44 15.89 -20.66
C THR A 353 16.17 15.29 -21.26
N ALA A 354 15.53 14.35 -20.56
CA ALA A 354 14.27 13.73 -20.98
C ALA A 354 13.09 14.72 -20.91
N SER A 355 13.10 15.65 -19.95
CA SER A 355 12.06 16.66 -19.81
C SER A 355 12.18 17.80 -20.82
N ALA A 356 13.33 17.98 -21.46
CA ALA A 356 13.55 19.05 -22.43
C ALA A 356 12.67 18.91 -23.70
N SER A 357 12.27 17.67 -24.04
CA SER A 357 11.38 17.39 -25.17
C SER A 357 9.90 17.67 -24.86
N LEU A 358 9.54 17.87 -23.58
CA LEU A 358 8.17 18.14 -23.17
C LEU A 358 7.78 19.60 -23.46
N SER A 359 6.48 19.80 -23.71
CA SER A 359 5.93 21.14 -23.91
C SER A 359 6.07 21.99 -22.63
N PRO A 360 6.24 23.33 -22.75
CA PRO A 360 6.44 24.20 -21.58
C PRO A 360 5.31 24.14 -20.52
N ASN A 361 4.10 23.75 -20.92
CA ASN A 361 2.93 23.72 -20.02
C ASN A 361 2.86 22.46 -19.15
N VAL A 362 3.71 21.46 -19.39
CA VAL A 362 3.72 20.18 -18.64
C VAL A 362 5.07 19.90 -17.97
N ARG A 363 5.97 20.89 -17.96
CA ARG A 363 7.27 20.83 -17.28
C ARG A 363 7.52 22.10 -16.50
N ALA A 364 8.34 22.02 -15.45
CA ALA A 364 8.89 23.19 -14.79
C ALA A 364 10.36 22.96 -14.42
N THR A 365 11.07 24.06 -14.23
CA THR A 365 12.45 24.05 -13.73
C THR A 365 12.42 24.51 -12.28
N VAL A 366 12.94 23.67 -11.40
CA VAL A 366 13.00 23.90 -9.95
C VAL A 366 14.45 23.90 -9.49
N PHE A 367 14.69 24.51 -8.35
CA PHE A 367 15.99 24.53 -7.69
C PHE A 367 16.11 23.31 -6.77
N ALA A 368 17.15 22.52 -6.98
CA ALA A 368 17.47 21.41 -6.10
C ALA A 368 18.81 21.65 -5.43
N HIS A 369 18.91 21.29 -4.15
CA HIS A 369 20.17 21.32 -3.44
C HIS A 369 21.17 20.34 -4.07
N THR A 370 22.42 20.76 -4.17
CA THR A 370 23.51 19.93 -4.69
C THR A 370 23.98 18.89 -3.68
N ASP A 371 24.05 19.28 -2.41
CA ASP A 371 24.54 18.44 -1.32
C ASP A 371 23.39 17.69 -0.64
N ASP A 372 23.63 16.44 -0.24
CA ASP A 372 22.68 15.69 0.59
C ASP A 372 22.63 16.25 2.02
N TRP A 373 21.54 15.96 2.74
CA TRP A 373 21.24 16.49 4.07
C TRP A 373 22.34 16.11 5.07
N ALA A 374 22.90 14.92 4.90
CA ALA A 374 23.95 14.39 5.76
C ALA A 374 25.31 15.08 5.57
N CYS A 375 25.54 15.69 4.40
CA CYS A 375 26.86 16.22 4.01
C CYS A 375 26.88 17.75 3.87
N GLN A 376 25.73 18.42 3.85
CA GLN A 376 25.65 19.86 3.72
C GLN A 376 26.29 20.55 4.93
N ASN A 377 27.26 21.44 4.66
CA ASN A 377 27.88 22.26 5.69
C ASN A 377 26.87 23.27 6.26
N ILE A 378 26.73 23.29 7.59
CA ILE A 378 25.77 24.13 8.31
C ILE A 378 26.18 25.61 8.38
N THR A 379 27.48 25.90 8.19
CA THR A 379 28.05 27.25 8.24
C THR A 379 28.27 27.87 6.86
N GLU A 380 27.90 27.18 5.79
CA GLU A 380 28.02 27.71 4.43
C GLU A 380 26.64 27.86 3.79
N ALA A 381 26.53 28.82 2.87
CA ALA A 381 25.33 28.97 2.06
C ALA A 381 25.07 27.72 1.22
N ALA A 382 23.80 27.30 1.16
CA ALA A 382 23.37 26.17 0.36
C ALA A 382 23.65 26.40 -1.14
N LYS A 383 24.10 25.36 -1.84
CA LYS A 383 24.36 25.36 -3.28
C LYS A 383 23.25 24.66 -4.04
N TYR A 384 22.87 25.23 -5.18
CA TYR A 384 21.70 24.82 -5.95
C TYR A 384 22.04 24.44 -7.39
N VAL A 385 21.28 23.51 -7.96
CA VAL A 385 21.26 23.15 -9.38
C VAL A 385 19.84 23.26 -9.93
N ASN A 386 19.75 23.64 -11.20
CA ASN A 386 18.47 23.72 -11.90
C ASN A 386 18.11 22.33 -12.45
N ILE A 387 16.96 21.80 -12.02
CA ILE A 387 16.43 20.54 -12.53
C ILE A 387 15.13 20.83 -13.28
N THR A 388 15.07 20.44 -14.56
CA THR A 388 13.83 20.50 -15.33
C THR A 388 13.14 19.16 -15.25
N ALA A 389 11.92 19.12 -14.73
CA ALA A 389 11.14 17.90 -14.54
C ALA A 389 9.71 18.07 -15.08
N PRO A 390 9.00 16.97 -15.39
CA PRO A 390 7.56 17.02 -15.64
C PRO A 390 6.83 17.57 -14.40
N LEU A 391 5.73 18.30 -14.59
CA LEU A 391 4.97 18.86 -13.47
C LEU A 391 4.50 17.77 -12.49
N ASP A 392 4.15 16.58 -12.98
CA ASP A 392 3.75 15.43 -12.15
C ASP A 392 4.82 14.97 -11.15
N CYS A 393 6.09 15.25 -11.44
CA CYS A 393 7.23 14.87 -10.61
C CYS A 393 7.64 15.94 -9.61
N ILE A 394 7.01 17.11 -9.62
CA ILE A 394 7.37 18.25 -8.78
C ILE A 394 6.40 18.34 -7.60
N TYR A 395 6.97 18.59 -6.42
CA TYR A 395 6.27 18.72 -5.16
C TYR A 395 6.61 20.08 -4.55
N GLU A 396 5.59 20.87 -4.23
CA GLU A 396 5.75 22.23 -3.73
C GLU A 396 4.88 22.41 -2.48
N PRO A 397 5.40 22.11 -1.29
CA PRO A 397 4.74 22.51 -0.05
C PRO A 397 4.66 24.03 0.02
N SER A 398 3.60 24.52 0.65
CA SER A 398 3.38 25.96 0.72
C SER A 398 4.13 26.51 1.93
N GLY A 399 5.12 27.39 1.71
CA GLY A 399 5.88 28.02 2.81
C GLY A 399 4.97 28.72 3.83
N ILE A 400 3.89 29.35 3.37
CA ILE A 400 2.89 29.98 4.25
C ILE A 400 2.04 28.94 5.02
N SER A 401 1.71 27.80 4.41
CA SER A 401 0.99 26.73 5.13
C SER A 401 1.90 26.11 6.21
N ASN A 402 3.18 25.93 5.88
CA ASN A 402 4.18 25.46 6.83
C ASN A 402 4.38 26.44 8.00
N LEU A 403 4.38 27.75 7.74
CA LEU A 403 4.42 28.76 8.80
C LEU A 403 3.18 28.70 9.71
N ALA A 404 1.98 28.63 9.13
CA ALA A 404 0.74 28.54 9.91
C ALA A 404 0.73 27.30 10.81
N LEU A 405 1.15 26.15 10.26
CA LEU A 405 1.26 24.91 11.02
C LEU A 405 2.34 25.02 12.11
N SER A 406 3.46 25.69 11.83
CA SER A 406 4.51 25.98 12.80
C SER A 406 3.99 26.81 13.98
N GLU A 407 3.32 27.94 13.71
CA GLU A 407 2.75 28.81 14.74
C GLU A 407 1.71 28.06 15.59
N TYR A 408 0.83 27.29 14.95
CA TYR A 408 -0.15 26.47 15.67
C TYR A 408 0.52 25.42 16.56
N LEU A 409 1.48 24.65 16.03
CA LEU A 409 2.16 23.62 16.80
C LEU A 409 2.99 24.20 17.94
N ASN A 410 3.75 25.28 17.70
CA ASN A 410 4.58 25.88 18.74
C ASN A 410 3.75 26.49 19.88
N THR A 411 2.57 27.05 19.58
CA THR A 411 1.65 27.59 20.59
C THR A 411 0.95 26.49 21.40
N HIS A 412 0.62 25.35 20.77
CA HIS A 412 -0.15 24.28 21.41
C HIS A 412 0.73 23.15 21.99
N LEU A 413 2.02 23.09 21.63
CA LEU A 413 3.00 22.18 22.19
C LEU A 413 3.86 22.83 23.29
N ASP A 414 3.60 24.08 23.66
CA ASP A 414 4.25 24.71 24.82
C ASP A 414 3.34 24.58 26.05
N LEU A 415 3.49 23.47 26.78
CA LEU A 415 2.63 23.19 27.93
C LEU A 415 3.34 22.42 29.03
N SER A 416 2.76 22.54 30.23
CA SER A 416 3.14 21.78 31.42
C SER A 416 1.93 21.02 31.94
N CYS A 417 2.10 19.73 32.24
CA CYS A 417 1.05 18.93 32.86
C CYS A 417 1.41 18.54 34.29
N GLY A 418 0.39 18.46 35.14
CA GLY A 418 0.52 17.87 36.46
C GLY A 418 0.32 16.35 36.42
N GLN A 419 1.12 15.61 37.17
CA GLN A 419 0.95 14.16 37.36
C GLN A 419 0.62 13.84 38.82
N THR A 420 -0.41 13.00 39.00
CA THR A 420 -0.80 12.36 40.27
C THR A 420 -0.69 10.84 40.16
N GLU A 421 -0.90 10.11 41.27
CA GLU A 421 -0.90 8.64 41.29
C GLU A 421 -1.91 8.01 40.31
N TYR A 422 -3.03 8.69 40.05
CA TYR A 422 -4.15 8.14 39.26
C TYR A 422 -4.37 8.84 37.91
N SER A 423 -3.78 10.00 37.68
CA SER A 423 -4.03 10.76 36.46
C SER A 423 -2.92 11.75 36.10
N THR A 424 -2.69 11.89 34.79
CA THR A 424 -1.95 12.99 34.19
C THR A 424 -2.95 14.01 33.68
N THR A 425 -2.90 15.23 34.22
CA THR A 425 -3.80 16.34 33.84
C THR A 425 -3.02 17.36 33.03
N CYS A 426 -3.37 17.46 31.74
CA CYS A 426 -2.87 18.46 30.80
C CYS A 426 -3.99 19.41 30.40
N ASP A 427 -3.63 20.64 30.00
CA ASP A 427 -4.52 21.51 29.24
C ASP A 427 -3.79 21.91 27.94
N PRO A 428 -4.25 21.42 26.76
CA PRO A 428 -5.41 20.55 26.55
C PRO A 428 -5.22 19.11 27.05
N TRP A 429 -6.30 18.47 27.50
CA TRP A 429 -6.27 17.12 28.12
C TRP A 429 -5.67 16.02 27.23
N TYR A 430 -5.86 16.12 25.91
CA TYR A 430 -5.38 15.13 24.94
C TYR A 430 -3.84 15.14 24.76
N MET A 431 -3.14 16.07 25.41
CA MET A 431 -1.67 16.12 25.44
C MET A 431 -1.04 15.13 26.40
N ALA A 432 -1.84 14.56 27.32
CA ALA A 432 -1.38 13.50 28.20
C ALA A 432 -0.96 12.24 27.43
N THR A 433 -1.51 12.00 26.24
CA THR A 433 -1.17 10.84 25.40
C THR A 433 0.27 10.90 24.88
N LEU A 434 0.80 12.09 24.58
CA LEU A 434 2.18 12.23 24.10
C LEU A 434 3.20 11.73 25.14
N ALA A 435 2.84 11.82 26.41
CA ALA A 435 3.60 11.30 27.55
C ALA A 435 3.08 9.95 28.06
N HIS A 436 2.29 9.23 27.25
CA HIS A 436 1.71 7.94 27.59
C HIS A 436 1.08 7.93 29.01
N HIS A 437 0.35 8.99 29.36
CA HIS A 437 -0.28 9.15 30.68
C HIS A 437 0.65 8.90 31.87
N GLY A 438 1.93 9.30 31.76
CA GLY A 438 2.91 9.18 32.84
C GLY A 438 3.71 7.87 32.87
N ASN A 439 3.64 7.08 31.79
CA ASN A 439 4.47 5.90 31.56
C ASN A 439 5.16 5.96 30.19
N ALA A 440 5.86 7.06 29.93
CA ALA A 440 6.51 7.31 28.66
C ALA A 440 7.88 6.62 28.57
N THR A 441 8.20 6.12 27.39
CA THR A 441 9.55 5.76 26.96
C THR A 441 9.88 6.55 25.69
N PHE A 442 11.15 6.58 25.28
CA PHE A 442 11.53 7.15 23.99
C PHE A 442 10.69 6.55 22.83
N ALA A 443 10.49 5.23 22.83
CA ALA A 443 9.74 4.52 21.80
C ALA A 443 8.26 4.93 21.76
N THR A 444 7.62 5.15 22.91
CA THR A 444 6.23 5.62 22.93
C THR A 444 6.14 7.06 22.44
N ILE A 445 7.07 7.94 22.82
CA ILE A 445 7.07 9.33 22.33
C ILE A 445 7.28 9.36 20.80
N ASP A 446 8.25 8.60 20.28
CA ASP A 446 8.50 8.50 18.84
C ASP A 446 7.28 7.99 18.06
N PHE A 447 6.58 6.97 18.62
CA PHE A 447 5.34 6.45 18.05
C PHE A 447 4.23 7.50 17.97
N GLU A 448 3.99 8.25 19.05
CA GLU A 448 2.97 9.30 19.11
C GLU A 448 3.24 10.43 18.10
N VAL A 449 4.49 10.89 18.01
CA VAL A 449 4.89 11.93 17.05
C VAL A 449 4.80 11.42 15.61
N ASN A 450 5.16 10.16 15.35
CA ASN A 450 4.97 9.53 14.04
C ASN A 450 3.49 9.39 13.67
N SER A 451 2.62 9.02 14.61
CA SER A 451 1.17 8.99 14.42
C SER A 451 0.63 10.37 14.02
N LEU A 452 1.09 11.44 14.69
CA LEU A 452 0.77 12.82 14.33
C LEU A 452 1.20 13.16 12.89
N ALA A 453 2.44 12.83 12.51
CA ALA A 453 2.95 13.05 11.15
C ALA A 453 2.15 12.27 10.09
N GLN A 454 1.74 11.03 10.37
CA GLN A 454 0.90 10.22 9.48
C GLN A 454 -0.50 10.83 9.32
N ARG A 455 -1.10 11.35 10.39
CA ARG A 455 -2.42 11.99 10.35
C ARG A 455 -2.39 13.30 9.55
N LEU A 456 -1.37 14.13 9.75
CA LEU A 456 -1.16 15.35 8.97
C LEU A 456 -0.97 15.03 7.48
N THR A 457 -0.16 14.01 7.17
CA THR A 457 0.03 13.52 5.80
C THR A 457 -1.30 13.14 5.15
N ARG A 458 -2.18 12.44 5.87
CA ARG A 458 -3.50 12.06 5.37
C ARG A 458 -4.35 13.29 5.02
N GLU A 459 -4.39 14.28 5.90
CA GLU A 459 -5.18 15.49 5.65
C GLU A 459 -4.65 16.31 4.47
N ILE A 460 -3.33 16.38 4.31
CA ILE A 460 -2.69 17.01 3.15
C ILE A 460 -3.11 16.30 1.87
N ARG A 461 -3.20 14.96 1.84
CA ARG A 461 -3.68 14.23 0.65
C ARG A 461 -5.12 14.59 0.29
N LEU A 462 -6.01 14.61 1.29
CA LEU A 462 -7.45 14.82 1.04
C LEU A 462 -7.78 16.21 0.51
N ARG A 463 -6.96 17.22 0.86
CA ARG A 463 -7.19 18.63 0.51
C ARG A 463 -6.12 19.22 -0.39
N GLY A 464 -5.09 18.46 -0.72
CA GLY A 464 -3.97 18.90 -1.53
C GLY A 464 -4.32 18.94 -3.01
N TRP A 465 -3.50 19.67 -3.77
CA TRP A 465 -3.65 19.86 -5.20
C TRP A 465 -2.70 18.92 -5.93
N GLY A 466 -3.13 18.54 -7.14
CA GLY A 466 -2.25 17.93 -8.11
C GLY A 466 -1.30 18.93 -8.76
N PRO A 467 -0.41 18.42 -9.62
CA PRO A 467 0.61 19.20 -10.33
C PRO A 467 0.01 20.25 -11.27
N HIS A 468 -1.23 20.04 -11.73
CA HIS A 468 -1.96 20.95 -12.60
C HIS A 468 -3.08 21.73 -11.88
N GLN A 469 -2.96 21.91 -10.56
CA GLN A 469 -3.95 22.62 -9.72
C GLN A 469 -5.35 21.98 -9.73
N ASN A 470 -5.42 20.70 -10.09
CA ASN A 470 -6.63 19.90 -10.09
C ASN A 470 -6.85 19.24 -8.72
N MET A 471 -8.13 19.09 -8.37
CA MET A 471 -8.58 18.46 -7.13
C MET A 471 -9.81 17.56 -7.40
N PRO A 472 -9.90 16.37 -6.78
CA PRO A 472 -8.82 15.67 -6.09
C PRO A 472 -7.79 15.12 -7.09
N TRP A 473 -6.51 15.13 -6.71
CA TRP A 473 -5.46 14.45 -7.48
C TRP A 473 -5.32 13.01 -7.00
N ALA A 474 -5.11 12.10 -7.94
CA ALA A 474 -5.00 10.68 -7.62
C ALA A 474 -4.10 9.96 -8.62
N VAL A 475 -3.32 9.00 -8.11
CA VAL A 475 -2.57 8.06 -8.94
C VAL A 475 -3.52 7.00 -9.43
N LYS A 476 -3.56 6.79 -10.74
CA LYS A 476 -4.38 5.76 -11.37
C LYS A 476 -3.65 4.42 -11.33
N GLY A 477 -4.42 3.36 -11.09
CA GLY A 477 -3.98 1.98 -11.18
C GLY A 477 -4.84 1.19 -12.15
N ASP A 478 -4.47 -0.07 -12.31
CA ASP A 478 -5.21 -1.05 -13.07
C ASP A 478 -6.18 -1.79 -12.15
N ALA A 479 -7.45 -1.79 -12.53
CA ALA A 479 -8.49 -2.53 -11.82
C ALA A 479 -8.51 -3.99 -12.30
N TRP A 480 -8.65 -4.92 -11.35
CA TRP A 480 -8.77 -6.35 -11.64
C TRP A 480 -10.10 -6.88 -11.12
N ARG A 481 -10.77 -7.66 -11.96
CA ARG A 481 -11.93 -8.45 -11.58
C ARG A 481 -11.56 -9.93 -11.52
N THR A 482 -12.21 -10.66 -10.62
CA THR A 482 -12.03 -12.11 -10.56
C THR A 482 -12.82 -12.76 -11.69
N GLY A 483 -12.12 -13.34 -12.66
CA GLY A 483 -12.70 -14.13 -13.73
C GLY A 483 -12.50 -15.63 -13.51
N VAL A 484 -13.18 -16.42 -14.35
CA VAL A 484 -12.97 -17.87 -14.43
C VAL A 484 -12.25 -18.15 -15.75
N CYS A 485 -11.00 -18.59 -15.69
CA CYS A 485 -10.27 -19.03 -16.87
C CYS A 485 -10.41 -20.53 -17.07
N VAL A 486 -10.41 -20.96 -18.33
CA VAL A 486 -10.39 -22.37 -18.70
C VAL A 486 -9.01 -22.73 -19.22
N ARG A 487 -8.40 -23.78 -18.67
CA ARG A 487 -7.23 -24.44 -19.23
C ARG A 487 -7.66 -25.77 -19.81
N ILE A 488 -7.22 -26.05 -21.03
CA ILE A 488 -7.34 -27.38 -21.62
C ILE A 488 -5.99 -28.08 -21.47
N ASP A 489 -5.97 -29.18 -20.74
CA ASP A 489 -4.78 -29.99 -20.54
C ASP A 489 -4.96 -31.31 -21.30
N TRP A 490 -4.31 -31.40 -22.46
CA TRP A 490 -4.20 -32.65 -23.20
C TRP A 490 -2.94 -33.34 -22.65
N GLY A 491 -3.15 -34.22 -21.66
CA GLY A 491 -2.08 -34.84 -20.88
C GLY A 491 -1.00 -35.57 -21.68
#